data_AF-A0A9E2RU83-F1
#
_entry.id   AF-A0A9E2RU83-F1
#
_cell.length_a   1.000
_cell.length_b   1.000
_cell.length_c   1.000
_cell.angle_alpha   90.00
_cell.angle_beta   90.00
_cell.angle_gamma   90.00
#
_symmetry.space_group_name_H-M   'P 1'
#
loop_
_entity.id
_entity.type
_entity.pdbx_description
1 polymer ?
#
loop_
_entity_poly.entity_id
_entity_poly.type
_entity_poly.pdbx_seq_one_letter_code
_entity_poly.pdbx_strand_id
1 'polypeptide(L)' 'MQGDPKVIEYLNKGLRSELTAINQYWLHYRVLNNWGLLEMAKVWRK' A
#
# COMPACT_ATOMS: atom_id res chain seq x y z
N MET A 1 13.34 -27.47 6.67
CA MET A 1 12.99 -27.15 5.27
C MET A 1 12.99 -25.65 5.11
N GLN A 2 14.05 -25.08 4.54
CA GLN A 2 14.01 -23.69 4.06
C GLN A 2 13.50 -23.73 2.62
N GLY A 3 12.60 -22.80 2.27
CA GLY A 3 12.09 -22.67 0.89
C GLY A 3 13.20 -22.26 -0.08
N ASP A 4 12.90 -22.33 -1.38
CA ASP A 4 13.85 -21.92 -2.42
C ASP A 4 14.26 -20.44 -2.23
N PRO A 5 15.58 -20.12 -2.15
CA PRO A 5 16.04 -18.76 -1.89
C PRO A 5 15.54 -17.71 -2.89
N LYS A 6 15.39 -18.09 -4.17
CA LYS A 6 14.92 -17.19 -5.23
C LYS A 6 13.43 -16.91 -5.07
N VAL A 7 12.64 -17.90 -4.67
CA VAL A 7 11.23 -17.70 -4.33
C VAL A 7 11.09 -16.73 -3.15
N ILE A 8 11.90 -16.91 -2.10
CA ILE A 8 11.89 -16.03 -0.93
C ILE A 8 12.24 -14.58 -1.32
N GLU A 9 13.22 -14.39 -2.21
CA GLU A 9 13.59 -13.07 -2.73
C GLU A 9 12.41 -12.38 -3.44
N TYR A 10 11.71 -13.09 -4.33
CA TYR A 10 10.55 -12.53 -5.03
C TYR A 10 9.41 -12.19 -4.07
N LEU A 11 9.13 -13.04 -3.09
CA LEU A 11 8.10 -12.79 -2.08
C LEU A 11 8.44 -11.54 -1.25
N ASN A 12 9.70 -11.35 -0.87
CA ASN A 12 10.13 -10.15 -0.14
C ASN A 12 9.99 -8.87 -0.99
N LYS A 13 10.31 -8.94 -2.29
CA LYS A 13 10.10 -7.82 -3.23
C LYS A 13 8.61 -7.48 -3.39
N GLY A 14 7.77 -8.49 -3.52
CA GLY A 14 6.31 -8.35 -3.57
C GLY A 14 5.78 -7.69 -2.29
N LEU A 15 6.12 -8.26 -1.13
CA LEU A 15 5.72 -7.73 0.18
C LEU A 15 6.10 -6.26 0.37
N ARG A 16 7.32 -5.89 0.00
CA ARG A 16 7.76 -4.48 0.04
C ARG A 16 6.89 -3.58 -0.85
N SER A 17 6.52 -4.06 -2.03
CA SER A 17 5.70 -3.30 -2.98
C SER A 17 4.29 -3.10 -2.43
N GLU A 18 3.69 -4.16 -1.87
CA GLU A 18 2.36 -4.10 -1.23
C GLU A 18 2.33 -3.14 -0.03
N LEU A 19 3.32 -3.21 0.86
CA LEU A 19 3.43 -2.29 1.99
C LEU A 19 3.62 -0.83 1.54
N THR A 20 4.33 -0.62 0.43
CA THR A 20 4.48 0.71 -0.18
C THR A 20 3.14 1.20 -0.72
N ALA A 21 2.37 0.34 -1.39
CA ALA A 21 1.05 0.67 -1.91
C ALA A 21 0.09 1.04 -0.78
N ILE A 22 0.05 0.25 0.31
CA ILE A 22 -0.79 0.55 1.49
C ILE A 22 -0.48 1.95 2.05
N ASN A 23 0.79 2.29 2.21
CA ASN A 23 1.20 3.62 2.66
C ASN A 23 0.76 4.73 1.69
N GLN A 24 0.81 4.46 0.38
CA GLN A 24 0.38 5.41 -0.64
C GLN A 24 -1.13 5.67 -0.62
N TYR A 25 -1.95 4.62 -0.49
CA TYR A 25 -3.41 4.78 -0.31
C TYR A 25 -3.74 5.63 0.92
N TRP A 26 -3.04 5.38 2.04
CA TRP A 26 -3.23 6.14 3.26
C TRP A 26 -2.83 7.63 3.11
N LEU A 27 -1.73 7.90 2.43
CA LEU A 27 -1.31 9.27 2.10
C LEU A 27 -2.34 9.98 1.22
N HIS A 28 -2.81 9.34 0.15
CA HIS A 28 -3.82 9.90 -0.74
C HIS A 28 -5.12 10.23 -0.01
N TYR A 29 -5.60 9.33 0.85
CA TYR A 29 -6.73 9.61 1.73
C TYR A 29 -6.53 10.90 2.54
N ARG A 30 -5.37 11.06 3.20
CA ARG A 30 -5.08 12.23 4.04
C ARG A 30 -5.03 13.53 3.24
N VAL A 31 -4.42 13.50 2.05
CA VAL A 31 -4.36 14.66 1.15
C VAL A 31 -5.76 15.08 0.73
N LEU A 32 -6.57 14.13 0.25
CA LEU A 32 -7.94 14.39 -0.19
C LEU A 32 -8.82 14.91 0.95
N ASN A 33 -8.69 14.32 2.14
CA ASN A 33 -9.40 14.77 3.33
C ASN A 33 -9.01 16.20 3.73
N ASN A 34 -7.72 16.53 3.69
CA ASN A 34 -7.22 17.87 4.00
C ASN A 34 -7.69 18.93 2.98
N TRP A 35 -7.88 18.55 1.71
CA TRP A 35 -8.45 19.42 0.67
C TRP A 35 -9.97 19.51 0.68
N GLY A 36 -10.65 18.82 1.60
CA GLY A 36 -12.12 18.83 1.69
C GLY A 36 -12.83 17.95 0.65
N LEU A 37 -12.11 17.12 -0.11
CA LEU A 37 -12.67 16.18 -1.08
C LEU A 37 -13.16 14.90 -0.40
N LEU A 38 -14.15 15.02 0.49
CA LEU A 38 -14.52 13.99 1.46
C LEU A 38 -15.02 12.67 0.83
N GLU A 39 -15.80 12.75 -0.26
CA GLU A 39 -16.28 11.53 -0.94
C GLU A 39 -15.14 10.77 -1.63
N MET A 40 -14.17 11.49 -2.21
CA MET A 40 -12.97 10.85 -2.75
C MET A 40 -12.14 10.26 -1.62
N ALA A 41 -11.90 11.00 -0.54
CA ALA A 41 -11.15 10.51 0.61
C ALA A 41 -11.73 9.17 1.15
N LYS A 42 -13.06 9.04 1.23
CA LYS A 42 -13.72 7.77 1.62
C LYS A 42 -13.35 6.60 0.69
N VAL A 43 -13.24 6.83 -0.62
CA VAL A 43 -12.84 5.78 -1.58
C VAL A 43 -11.41 5.32 -1.32
N TRP A 44 -10.49 6.25 -1.06
CA TRP A 44 -9.06 5.95 -0.86
C TRP A 44 -8.72 5.37 0.52
N ARG A 45 -9.66 5.38 1.47
CA ARG A 45 -9.50 4.79 2.82
C ARG A 45 -10.06 3.36 2.92
N LYS A 46 -10.82 2.88 1.94
CA LYS A 46 -11.34 1.51 1.91
C LYS A 46 -10.21 0.50 1.71
#